data_AF-A0A261D3W1-F1
#
_entry.id   AF-A0A261D3W1-F1
#
_cell.length_a   1.000
_cell.length_b   1.000
_cell.length_c   1.000
_cell.angle_alpha   90.00
_cell.angle_beta   90.00
_cell.angle_gamma   90.00
#
_symmetry.space_group_name_H-M   'P 1'
#
loop_
_entity.id
_entity.type
_entity.pdbx_description
1 polymer ?
#
loop_
_entity_poly.entity_id
_entity_poly.type
_entity_poly.pdbx_seq_one_letter_code
_entity_poly.pdbx_strand_id
1 'polypeptide(L)'
;MIDPRFVLIGAALSMVGSSWYAVLTVRGVVRPNRVSWFLWAAAPAIAFGAQVGDGVGLPAVTTLAVGLGPFVIFCASFANPSSYWRVSRFDLWCGVGAAVALLLWLVLDDPVLAVLTAVAADAIGGIPTVIKAWRRPDTERGFVYLFGTANGTLALLSLSAFDVAAVAFPLYLLLLGLTMCSIVSLRGRRFHAAADHSPDPSPTKRTCNAHPSSRPTRPHRPTRPLPHHGAPDRSVRARAENRR
;
A
#
# COMPACT_ATOMS: atom_id res chain seq x y z
N MET A 1 29.46 20.13 -2.53
CA MET A 1 28.78 19.40 -3.60
C MET A 1 29.52 18.09 -3.83
N ILE A 2 28.80 16.97 -3.86
CA ILE A 2 29.38 15.66 -4.22
C ILE A 2 29.29 15.46 -5.73
N ASP A 3 30.02 14.48 -6.27
CA ASP A 3 29.97 14.17 -7.71
C ASP A 3 28.51 13.88 -8.14
N PRO A 4 28.00 14.49 -9.23
CA PRO A 4 26.64 14.26 -9.72
C PRO A 4 26.31 12.78 -9.99
N ARG A 5 27.30 11.92 -10.21
CA ARG A 5 27.12 10.48 -10.42
C ARG A 5 26.62 9.75 -9.18
N PHE A 6 26.69 10.35 -7.99
CA PHE A 6 26.10 9.76 -6.77
C PHE A 6 24.58 9.58 -6.87
N VAL A 7 23.90 10.29 -7.77
CA VAL A 7 22.48 10.08 -8.06
C VAL A 7 22.19 8.66 -8.58
N LEU A 8 23.18 8.00 -9.22
CA LEU A 8 23.07 6.60 -9.64
C LEU A 8 23.08 5.64 -8.45
N ILE A 9 23.88 5.96 -7.42
CA ILE A 9 23.91 5.19 -6.17
C ILE A 9 22.57 5.34 -5.45
N GLY A 10 22.04 6.57 -5.37
CA GLY A 10 20.71 6.82 -4.80
C GLY A 10 19.59 6.07 -5.53
N ALA A 11 19.62 6.08 -6.87
CA ALA A 11 18.69 5.33 -7.71
C ALA A 11 18.79 3.82 -7.44
N ALA A 12 20.00 3.27 -7.39
CA ALA A 12 20.24 1.85 -7.11
C ALA A 12 19.74 1.45 -5.70
N LEU A 13 20.01 2.25 -4.68
CA LEU A 13 19.50 2.02 -3.32
C LEU A 13 17.96 2.00 -3.29
N SER A 14 17.32 2.95 -3.98
CA SER A 14 15.85 2.99 -4.09
C SER A 14 15.29 1.74 -4.77
N MET A 15 15.97 1.22 -5.79
CA MET A 15 15.60 -0.03 -6.46
C MET A 15 15.76 -1.25 -5.57
N VAL A 16 16.84 -1.34 -4.79
CA VAL A 16 17.03 -2.42 -3.82
C VAL A 16 15.91 -2.38 -2.78
N GLY A 17 15.59 -1.21 -2.22
CA GLY A 17 14.50 -1.03 -1.27
C GLY A 17 13.14 -1.41 -1.84
N SER A 18 12.86 -0.98 -3.07
CA SER A 18 11.58 -1.24 -3.73
C SER A 18 11.42 -2.72 -4.07
N SER A 19 12.48 -3.36 -4.56
CA SER A 19 12.49 -4.79 -4.88
C SER A 19 12.28 -5.64 -3.64
N TRP A 20 12.95 -5.29 -2.53
CA TRP A 20 12.75 -5.97 -1.25
C TRP A 20 11.32 -5.83 -0.75
N TYR A 21 10.76 -4.61 -0.80
CA TYR A 21 9.37 -4.37 -0.42
C TYR A 21 8.39 -5.15 -1.30
N ALA A 22 8.64 -5.23 -2.62
CA ALA A 22 7.85 -6.01 -3.55
C ALA A 22 7.89 -7.51 -3.23
N VAL A 23 9.06 -8.07 -2.91
CA VAL A 23 9.17 -9.47 -2.45
C VAL A 23 8.35 -9.70 -1.18
N LEU A 24 8.44 -8.80 -0.20
CA LEU A 24 7.62 -8.90 1.02
C LEU A 24 6.12 -8.74 0.74
N THR A 25 5.76 -7.95 -0.28
CA THR A 25 4.39 -7.77 -0.74
C THR A 25 3.86 -9.08 -1.32
N VAL A 26 4.61 -9.72 -2.23
CA VAL A 26 4.24 -11.02 -2.80
C VAL A 26 4.13 -12.09 -1.71
N ARG A 27 4.96 -12.01 -0.66
CA ARG A 27 4.88 -12.91 0.51
C ARG A 27 3.73 -12.59 1.48
N GLY A 28 2.97 -11.51 1.27
CA GLY A 28 1.86 -11.11 2.16
C GLY A 28 2.31 -10.50 3.50
N VAL A 29 3.61 -10.24 3.66
CA VAL A 29 4.20 -9.68 4.89
C VAL A 29 3.90 -8.18 4.99
N VAL A 30 3.85 -7.50 3.85
CA VAL A 30 3.44 -6.08 3.77
C VAL A 30 2.21 -5.95 2.89
N ARG A 31 1.42 -4.91 3.15
CA ARG A 31 0.16 -4.66 2.45
C ARG A 31 0.14 -3.24 1.88
N PRO A 32 0.78 -2.99 0.72
CA PRO A 32 0.87 -1.65 0.12
C PRO A 32 -0.51 -1.02 -0.11
N ASN A 33 -0.63 0.31 0.11
CA ASN A 33 -1.84 1.02 -0.29
C ASN A 33 -1.76 1.30 -1.80
N ARG A 34 -2.58 0.59 -2.57
CA ARG A 34 -2.52 0.63 -4.04
C ARG A 34 -2.68 2.03 -4.63
N VAL A 35 -3.45 2.92 -4.00
CA VAL A 35 -3.66 4.28 -4.50
C VAL A 35 -2.36 5.08 -4.43
N SER A 36 -1.71 5.08 -3.26
CA SER A 36 -0.46 5.82 -3.07
C SER A 36 0.65 5.29 -3.96
N TRP A 37 0.85 3.97 -3.99
CA TRP A 37 1.91 3.35 -4.79
C TRP A 37 1.68 3.52 -6.29
N PHE A 38 0.43 3.57 -6.74
CA PHE A 38 0.10 3.93 -8.13
C PHE A 38 0.47 5.38 -8.44
N LEU A 39 0.10 6.32 -7.57
CA LEU A 39 0.40 7.75 -7.79
C LEU A 39 1.89 8.04 -7.75
N TRP A 40 2.62 7.45 -6.80
CA TRP A 40 4.08 7.50 -6.72
C TRP A 40 4.77 6.83 -7.91
N ALA A 41 4.08 5.95 -8.65
CA ALA A 41 4.58 5.43 -9.91
C ALA A 41 4.26 6.36 -11.09
N ALA A 42 3.02 6.86 -11.14
CA ALA A 42 2.51 7.62 -12.27
C ALA A 42 3.17 8.99 -12.42
N ALA A 43 3.30 9.75 -11.32
CA ALA A 43 3.84 11.11 -11.38
C ALA A 43 5.30 11.14 -11.88
N PRO A 44 6.23 10.31 -11.35
CA PRO A 44 7.60 10.29 -11.86
C PRO A 44 7.71 9.64 -13.25
N ALA A 45 6.80 8.75 -13.65
CA ALA A 45 6.79 8.22 -15.02
C ALA A 45 6.48 9.33 -16.05
N ILE A 46 5.52 10.21 -15.73
CA ILE A 46 5.20 11.37 -16.57
C ILE A 46 6.38 12.35 -16.57
N ALA A 47 6.96 12.65 -15.40
CA ALA A 47 8.12 13.53 -15.28
C ALA A 47 9.33 13.01 -16.04
N PHE A 48 9.59 11.69 -15.99
CA PHE A 48 10.65 11.06 -16.77
C PHE A 48 10.40 11.20 -18.27
N GLY A 49 9.16 10.99 -18.74
CA GLY A 49 8.80 11.21 -20.14
C GLY A 49 9.10 12.63 -20.63
N ALA A 50 8.75 13.64 -19.82
CA ALA A 50 9.07 15.03 -20.09
C ALA A 50 10.59 15.29 -20.11
N GLN A 51 11.32 14.80 -19.09
CA GLN A 51 12.77 14.95 -18.99
C GLN A 51 13.55 14.30 -20.15
N VAL A 52 13.05 13.17 -20.67
CA VAL A 52 13.62 12.53 -21.86
C VAL A 52 13.38 13.38 -23.11
N GLY A 53 12.18 13.95 -23.26
CA GLY A 53 11.88 14.89 -24.34
C GLY A 53 12.76 16.14 -24.32
N ASP A 54 13.07 16.65 -23.13
CA ASP A 54 13.89 17.85 -22.92
C ASP A 54 15.40 17.58 -22.85
N GLY A 55 15.84 16.32 -22.93
CA GLY A 55 17.26 15.95 -22.93
C GLY A 55 17.99 16.20 -21.59
N VAL A 56 17.28 16.14 -20.46
CA VAL A 56 17.80 16.45 -19.11
C VAL A 56 19.01 15.59 -18.71
N GLY A 57 19.14 14.38 -19.27
CA GLY A 57 20.31 13.51 -19.08
C GLY A 57 20.32 12.77 -17.75
N LEU A 58 21.45 12.79 -17.04
CA LEU A 58 21.71 11.94 -15.87
C LEU A 58 20.67 12.06 -14.73
N PRO A 59 20.15 13.25 -14.37
CA PRO A 59 19.13 13.39 -13.34
C PRO A 59 17.84 12.61 -13.63
N ALA A 60 17.52 12.36 -14.91
CA ALA A 60 16.32 11.61 -15.30
C ALA A 60 16.35 10.15 -14.82
N VAL A 61 17.54 9.58 -14.60
CA VAL A 61 17.68 8.22 -14.04
C VAL A 61 17.10 8.13 -12.62
N THR A 62 17.28 9.18 -11.82
CA THR A 62 16.72 9.23 -10.47
C THR A 62 15.21 9.33 -10.50
N THR A 63 14.66 10.17 -11.38
CA THR A 63 13.21 10.28 -11.58
C THR A 63 12.61 8.95 -12.04
N LEU A 64 13.26 8.25 -12.98
CA LEU A 64 12.88 6.91 -13.40
C LEU A 64 12.87 5.93 -12.21
N ALA A 65 13.92 5.90 -11.40
CA ALA A 65 13.99 5.03 -10.23
C ALA A 65 12.87 5.35 -9.21
N VAL A 66 12.59 6.63 -8.96
CA VAL A 66 11.50 7.04 -8.06
C VAL A 66 10.13 6.61 -8.57
N GLY A 67 9.91 6.47 -9.89
CA GLY A 67 8.66 5.94 -10.44
C GLY A 67 8.61 4.42 -10.60
N LEU A 68 9.69 3.82 -11.10
CA LEU A 68 9.76 2.38 -11.40
C LEU A 68 9.66 1.53 -10.14
N GLY A 69 10.25 1.98 -9.03
CA GLY A 69 10.21 1.25 -7.76
C GLY A 69 8.79 1.09 -7.21
N PRO A 70 8.05 2.20 -7.03
CA PRO A 70 6.63 2.19 -6.74
C PRO A 70 5.80 1.39 -7.74
N PHE A 71 6.10 1.46 -9.04
CA PHE A 71 5.40 0.68 -10.05
C PHE A 71 5.53 -0.83 -9.81
N VAL A 72 6.75 -1.31 -9.53
CA VAL A 72 7.00 -2.72 -9.20
C VAL A 72 6.23 -3.14 -7.94
N ILE A 73 6.19 -2.30 -6.91
CA ILE A 73 5.42 -2.57 -5.68
C ILE A 73 3.91 -2.60 -5.96
N PHE A 74 3.42 -1.66 -6.77
CA PHE A 74 2.03 -1.60 -7.19
C PHE A 74 1.64 -2.89 -7.91
N CYS A 75 2.42 -3.35 -8.90
CA CYS A 75 2.19 -4.62 -9.57
C CYS A 75 2.24 -5.82 -8.61
N ALA A 76 3.25 -5.87 -7.73
CA ALA A 76 3.39 -6.92 -6.72
C ALA A 76 2.18 -7.02 -5.78
N SER A 77 1.49 -5.90 -5.53
CA SER A 77 0.29 -5.85 -4.67
C SER A 77 -0.89 -6.67 -5.20
N PHE A 78 -0.90 -7.05 -6.49
CA PHE A 78 -1.96 -7.85 -7.09
C PHE A 78 -1.66 -9.36 -7.07
N ALA A 79 -0.41 -9.75 -6.81
CA ALA A 79 0.02 -11.14 -6.90
C ALA A 79 -0.49 -12.02 -5.75
N ASN A 80 -0.79 -11.44 -4.58
CA ASN A 80 -1.19 -12.20 -3.39
C ASN A 80 -2.44 -11.59 -2.73
N PRO A 81 -3.54 -12.34 -2.54
CA PRO A 81 -4.73 -11.84 -1.84
C PRO A 81 -4.46 -11.35 -0.41
N SER A 82 -3.47 -11.92 0.28
CA SER A 82 -3.07 -11.50 1.63
C SER A 82 -2.31 -10.17 1.68
N SER A 83 -1.83 -9.68 0.52
CA SER A 83 -1.21 -8.36 0.39
C SER A 83 -2.22 -7.25 0.09
N TYR A 84 -3.51 -7.62 -0.08
CA TYR A 84 -4.58 -6.67 -0.32
C TYR A 84 -4.81 -5.74 0.88
N TRP A 85 -4.54 -4.46 0.68
CA TRP A 85 -5.04 -3.40 1.55
C TRP A 85 -6.38 -2.88 0.99
N ARG A 86 -7.41 -2.88 1.83
CA ARG A 86 -8.74 -2.40 1.41
C ARG A 86 -8.68 -0.89 1.18
N VAL A 87 -8.89 -0.49 -0.07
CA VAL A 87 -8.94 0.92 -0.48
C VAL A 87 -10.19 1.56 0.11
N SER A 88 -10.01 2.67 0.83
CA SER A 88 -11.09 3.42 1.44
C SER A 88 -11.62 4.53 0.51
N ARG A 89 -12.80 5.09 0.79
CA ARG A 89 -13.29 6.29 0.06
C ARG A 89 -12.36 7.49 0.25
N PHE A 90 -11.75 7.60 1.43
CA PHE A 90 -10.77 8.63 1.71
C PHE A 90 -9.54 8.49 0.80
N ASP A 91 -9.07 7.26 0.60
CA ASP A 91 -7.94 6.97 -0.29
C ASP A 91 -8.25 7.43 -1.73
N LEU A 92 -9.48 7.21 -2.19
CA LEU A 92 -9.91 7.65 -3.52
C LEU A 92 -10.00 9.18 -3.63
N TRP A 93 -10.44 9.88 -2.58
CA TRP A 93 -10.44 11.35 -2.57
C TRP A 93 -9.02 11.92 -2.61
N CYS A 94 -8.08 11.32 -1.87
CA CYS A 94 -6.65 11.62 -2.03
C CYS A 94 -6.19 11.32 -3.46
N GLY A 95 -6.62 10.19 -4.02
CA GLY A 95 -6.41 9.81 -5.41
C GLY A 95 -6.78 10.90 -6.41
N VAL A 96 -8.01 11.38 -6.32
CA VAL A 96 -8.55 12.44 -7.18
C VAL A 96 -7.80 13.76 -6.95
N GLY A 97 -7.57 14.15 -5.70
CA GLY A 97 -6.84 15.38 -5.38
C GLY A 97 -5.41 15.39 -5.95
N ALA A 98 -4.70 14.27 -5.83
CA ALA A 98 -3.37 14.10 -6.40
C ALA A 98 -3.40 14.14 -7.93
N ALA A 99 -4.39 13.48 -8.57
CA ALA A 99 -4.55 13.53 -10.01
C ALA A 99 -4.85 14.95 -10.53
N VAL A 100 -5.70 15.72 -9.84
CA VAL A 100 -5.98 17.12 -10.19
C VAL A 100 -4.71 17.97 -10.05
N ALA A 101 -3.97 17.83 -8.96
CA ALA A 101 -2.70 18.53 -8.79
C ALA A 101 -1.68 18.15 -9.89
N LEU A 102 -1.62 16.87 -10.27
CA LEU A 102 -0.76 16.41 -11.35
C LEU A 102 -1.15 17.01 -12.71
N LEU A 103 -2.44 17.14 -12.98
CA LEU A 103 -2.94 17.81 -14.19
C LEU A 103 -2.62 19.30 -14.19
N LEU A 104 -2.74 19.98 -13.04
CA LEU A 104 -2.35 21.38 -12.89
C LEU A 104 -0.85 21.57 -13.15
N TRP A 105 -0.01 20.67 -12.64
CA TRP A 105 1.43 20.69 -12.93
C TRP A 105 1.75 20.67 -14.43
N LEU A 106 1.00 19.89 -15.23
CA LEU A 106 1.24 19.76 -16.68
C LEU A 106 0.87 21.00 -17.50
N VAL A 107 0.10 21.94 -16.95
CA VAL A 107 -0.35 23.15 -17.67
C VAL A 107 0.30 24.42 -17.12
N LEU A 108 1.14 24.31 -16.08
CA LEU A 108 1.84 25.45 -15.48
C LEU A 108 3.13 25.76 -16.25
N ASP A 109 3.23 26.99 -16.74
CA ASP A 109 4.44 27.48 -17.42
C ASP A 109 5.54 27.93 -16.44
N ASP A 110 5.18 28.27 -15.20
CA ASP A 110 6.16 28.67 -14.18
C ASP A 110 6.82 27.44 -13.53
N PRO A 111 8.16 27.30 -13.60
CA PRO A 111 8.86 26.11 -13.14
C PRO A 111 8.78 25.90 -11.62
N VAL A 112 8.67 26.99 -10.84
CA VAL A 112 8.56 26.91 -9.38
C VAL A 112 7.17 26.41 -8.99
N LEU A 113 6.12 27.02 -9.54
CA LEU A 113 4.74 26.58 -9.31
C LEU A 113 4.51 25.16 -9.80
N ALA A 114 5.09 24.79 -10.94
CA ALA A 114 5.05 23.44 -11.48
C ALA A 114 5.60 22.43 -10.47
N VAL A 115 6.83 22.62 -9.98
CA VAL A 115 7.45 21.70 -9.01
C VAL A 115 6.72 21.68 -7.68
N LEU A 116 6.27 22.83 -7.16
CA LEU A 116 5.50 22.88 -5.91
C LEU A 116 4.18 22.12 -6.03
N THR A 117 3.52 22.21 -7.18
CA THR A 117 2.29 21.47 -7.47
C THR A 117 2.56 19.97 -7.60
N ALA A 118 3.68 19.57 -8.22
CA ALA A 118 4.11 18.18 -8.27
C ALA A 118 4.40 17.60 -6.87
N VAL A 119 5.07 18.37 -6.00
CA VAL A 119 5.28 18.00 -4.59
C VAL A 119 3.96 17.85 -3.85
N ALA A 120 3.01 18.76 -4.06
CA ALA A 120 1.68 18.68 -3.47
C ALA A 120 0.91 17.44 -3.95
N ALA A 121 0.96 17.13 -5.26
CA ALA A 121 0.35 15.94 -5.83
C ALA A 121 0.91 14.66 -5.18
N ASP A 122 2.23 14.57 -5.07
CA ASP A 122 2.90 13.42 -4.46
C ASP A 122 2.58 13.31 -2.96
N ALA A 123 2.58 14.42 -2.24
CA ALA A 123 2.24 14.48 -0.82
C ALA A 123 0.81 14.00 -0.57
N ILE A 124 -0.17 14.50 -1.34
CA ILE A 124 -1.57 14.08 -1.26
C ILE A 124 -1.68 12.58 -1.57
N GLY A 125 -0.97 12.10 -2.59
CA GLY A 125 -0.89 10.69 -2.94
C GLY A 125 -0.30 9.83 -1.82
N GLY A 126 0.61 10.37 -1.02
CA GLY A 126 1.22 9.68 0.12
C GLY A 126 0.35 9.60 1.38
N ILE A 127 -0.64 10.48 1.56
CA ILE A 127 -1.46 10.56 2.78
C ILE A 127 -2.09 9.21 3.17
N PRO A 128 -2.71 8.43 2.27
CA PRO A 128 -3.31 7.14 2.62
C PRO A 128 -2.29 6.16 3.19
N THR A 129 -1.04 6.18 2.69
CA THR A 129 0.05 5.34 3.21
C THR A 129 0.51 5.81 4.58
N VAL A 130 0.63 7.12 4.80
CA VAL A 130 0.99 7.69 6.11
C VAL A 130 -0.04 7.33 7.18
N ILE A 131 -1.34 7.52 6.88
CA ILE A 131 -2.43 7.17 7.79
C ILE A 131 -2.45 5.66 8.06
N LYS A 132 -2.25 4.84 7.03
CA LYS A 132 -2.15 3.39 7.19
C LYS A 132 -0.99 3.00 8.10
N ALA A 133 0.23 3.51 7.83
CA ALA A 133 1.41 3.20 8.64
C ALA A 133 1.22 3.62 10.10
N TRP A 134 0.50 4.71 10.35
CA TRP A 134 0.16 5.15 11.69
C TRP A 134 -0.80 4.20 12.42
N ARG A 135 -1.83 3.69 11.72
CA ARG A 135 -2.88 2.84 12.29
C ARG A 135 -2.49 1.36 12.37
N ARG A 136 -1.72 0.87 11.39
CA ARG A 136 -1.31 -0.53 11.20
C ARG A 136 0.18 -0.60 10.81
N PRO A 137 1.09 -0.22 11.72
CA PRO A 137 2.54 -0.20 11.44
C PRO A 137 3.12 -1.59 11.16
N ASP A 138 2.45 -2.66 11.59
CA ASP A 138 2.78 -4.07 11.33
C ASP A 138 2.71 -4.43 9.84
N THR A 139 1.92 -3.69 9.06
CA THR A 139 1.73 -3.93 7.61
C THR A 139 2.77 -3.24 6.72
N GLU A 140 3.76 -2.57 7.33
CA GLU A 140 4.76 -1.73 6.66
C GLU A 140 6.19 -2.09 7.07
N ARG A 141 7.17 -1.81 6.19
CA ARG A 141 8.59 -2.08 6.45
C ARG A 141 9.45 -0.87 6.11
N GLY A 142 10.31 -0.48 7.06
CA GLY A 142 11.10 0.75 7.01
C GLY A 142 12.14 0.82 5.88
N PHE A 143 12.64 -0.31 5.39
CA PHE A 143 13.76 -0.36 4.44
C PHE A 143 13.51 0.41 3.13
N VAL A 144 12.30 0.35 2.58
CA VAL A 144 11.97 1.09 1.35
C VAL A 144 12.03 2.60 1.58
N TYR A 145 11.56 3.06 2.74
CA TYR A 145 11.55 4.47 3.10
C TYR A 145 12.95 4.96 3.47
N LEU A 146 13.76 4.12 4.09
CA LEU A 146 15.16 4.44 4.41
C LEU A 146 15.98 4.65 3.15
N PHE A 147 15.86 3.76 2.16
CA PHE A 147 16.58 3.93 0.90
C PHE A 147 16.02 5.07 0.04
N GLY A 148 14.71 5.32 0.07
CA GLY A 148 14.14 6.53 -0.52
C GLY A 148 14.67 7.81 0.13
N THR A 149 14.83 7.81 1.46
CA THR A 149 15.44 8.90 2.22
C THR A 149 16.89 9.12 1.79
N ALA A 150 17.68 8.04 1.71
CA ALA A 150 19.07 8.11 1.26
C ALA A 150 19.18 8.67 -0.17
N ASN A 151 18.27 8.28 -1.06
CA ASN A 151 18.20 8.82 -2.42
C ASN A 151 17.88 10.32 -2.43
N GLY A 152 16.88 10.77 -1.66
CA GLY A 152 16.56 12.20 -1.53
C GLY A 152 17.74 13.02 -0.98
N THR A 153 18.46 12.49 0.02
CA THR A 153 19.68 13.12 0.56
C THR A 153 20.78 13.21 -0.48
N LEU A 154 21.07 12.12 -1.21
CA LEU A 154 22.09 12.13 -2.26
C LEU A 154 21.73 13.10 -3.39
N ALA A 155 20.46 13.13 -3.80
CA ALA A 155 19.96 14.08 -4.79
C ALA A 155 20.19 15.53 -4.34
N LEU A 156 19.86 15.89 -3.10
CA LEU A 156 20.11 17.21 -2.54
C LEU A 156 21.61 17.58 -2.51
N LEU A 157 22.48 16.65 -2.09
CA LEU A 157 23.92 16.90 -1.99
C LEU A 157 24.62 17.00 -3.36
N SER A 158 24.02 16.43 -4.40
CA SER A 158 24.48 16.48 -5.79
C SER A 158 24.00 17.72 -6.56
N LEU A 159 23.12 18.55 -5.99
CA LEU A 159 22.66 19.78 -6.64
C LEU A 159 23.80 20.79 -6.82
N SER A 160 23.82 21.45 -7.99
CA SER A 160 24.78 22.51 -8.32
C SER A 160 24.32 23.91 -7.95
N ALA A 161 23.00 24.11 -7.88
CA ALA A 161 22.38 25.34 -7.43
C ALA A 161 21.23 25.00 -6.46
N PHE A 162 21.04 25.85 -5.46
CA PHE A 162 19.98 25.73 -4.46
C PHE A 162 18.82 26.67 -4.78
N ASP A 163 18.20 26.48 -5.95
CA ASP A 163 16.92 27.11 -6.26
C ASP A 163 15.73 26.25 -5.81
N VAL A 164 14.55 26.86 -5.75
CA VAL A 164 13.34 26.20 -5.24
C VAL A 164 12.94 25.00 -6.10
N ALA A 165 13.08 25.11 -7.42
CA ALA A 165 12.67 24.05 -8.35
C ALA A 165 13.58 22.81 -8.22
N ALA A 166 14.87 23.00 -8.00
CA ALA A 166 15.83 21.93 -7.80
C ALA A 166 15.71 21.26 -6.41
N VAL A 167 15.46 22.06 -5.36
CA VAL A 167 15.49 21.58 -3.97
C VAL A 167 14.17 20.95 -3.53
N ALA A 168 13.02 21.48 -3.97
CA ALA A 168 11.72 21.17 -3.37
C ALA A 168 11.39 19.67 -3.40
N PHE A 169 11.56 19.00 -4.55
CA PHE A 169 11.20 17.58 -4.67
C PHE A 169 12.15 16.63 -3.91
N PRO A 170 13.48 16.74 -4.04
CA PRO A 170 14.42 15.96 -3.22
C PRO A 170 14.25 16.18 -1.71
N LEU A 171 14.01 17.42 -1.28
CA LEU A 171 13.73 17.75 0.12
C LEU A 171 12.42 17.11 0.59
N TYR A 172 11.37 17.17 -0.22
CA TYR A 172 10.11 16.49 0.08
C TYR A 172 10.30 14.98 0.25
N LEU A 173 11.03 14.31 -0.67
CA LEU A 173 11.31 12.87 -0.55
C LEU A 173 12.07 12.52 0.74
N LEU A 174 13.06 13.34 1.10
CA LEU A 174 13.80 13.21 2.36
C LEU A 174 12.85 13.30 3.57
N LEU A 175 12.00 14.34 3.62
CA LEU A 175 11.08 14.57 4.72
C LEU A 175 9.99 13.48 4.85
N LEU A 176 9.41 13.07 3.72
CA LEU A 176 8.43 11.98 3.68
C LEU A 176 9.08 10.67 4.13
N GLY A 177 10.27 10.36 3.61
CA GLY A 177 11.02 9.17 3.94
C GLY A 177 11.35 9.10 5.44
N LEU A 178 11.85 10.19 6.02
CA LEU A 178 12.11 10.30 7.47
C LEU A 178 10.84 10.16 8.30
N THR A 179 9.74 10.75 7.85
CA THR A 179 8.42 10.63 8.49
C THR A 179 7.98 9.17 8.52
N MET A 180 8.03 8.48 7.38
CA MET A 180 7.66 7.07 7.28
C MET A 180 8.60 6.17 8.09
N CYS A 181 9.91 6.39 8.05
CA CYS A 181 10.89 5.67 8.87
C CYS A 181 10.58 5.81 10.36
N SER A 182 10.29 7.04 10.80
CA SER A 182 9.94 7.35 12.18
C SER A 182 8.66 6.66 12.62
N ILE A 183 7.60 6.73 11.80
CA ILE A 183 6.31 6.09 12.10
C ILE A 183 6.47 4.58 12.22
N VAL A 184 7.07 3.94 11.21
CA VAL A 184 7.22 2.47 11.18
C VAL A 184 8.10 1.99 12.33
N SER A 185 9.18 2.70 12.66
CA SER A 185 10.11 2.29 13.73
C SER A 185 9.52 2.50 15.13
N LEU A 186 8.97 3.69 15.41
CA LEU A 186 8.49 4.04 16.75
C LEU A 186 7.16 3.37 17.07
N ARG A 187 6.22 3.34 16.13
CA ARG A 187 4.91 2.71 16.35
C ARG A 187 4.97 1.20 16.18
N GLY A 188 5.84 0.69 15.31
CA GLY A 188 6.09 -0.74 15.18
C GLY A 188 6.52 -1.36 16.52
N ARG A 189 7.49 -0.75 17.21
CA ARG A 189 7.93 -1.22 18.54
C ARG A 189 6.80 -1.25 19.57
N ARG A 190 6.00 -0.16 19.63
CA ARG A 190 4.87 -0.06 20.58
C ARG A 190 3.77 -1.07 20.29
N PHE A 191 3.50 -1.34 19.01
CA PHE A 191 2.46 -2.29 18.61
C PHE A 191 2.82 -3.72 19.00
N HIS A 192 4.07 -4.15 18.78
CA HIS A 192 4.53 -5.48 19.19
C HIS A 192 4.57 -5.62 20.72
N ALA A 193 5.08 -4.61 21.43
CA ALA A 193 5.09 -4.64 22.90
C ALA A 193 3.68 -4.71 23.52
N ALA A 194 2.68 -4.04 22.93
CA ALA A 194 1.29 -4.13 23.39
C ALA A 194 0.65 -5.49 23.09
N ALA A 195 1.02 -6.14 21.99
CA ALA A 195 0.57 -7.48 21.66
C ALA A 195 1.13 -8.53 22.64
N ASP A 196 2.41 -8.41 23.01
CA ASP A 196 3.09 -9.32 23.94
C ASP A 196 2.56 -9.19 25.39
N HIS A 197 2.02 -8.03 25.76
CA HIS A 197 1.45 -7.76 27.09
C HIS A 197 -0.06 -8.02 27.21
N SER A 198 -0.74 -8.43 26.15
CA SER A 198 -2.15 -8.83 26.24
C SER A 198 -2.21 -10.21 26.90
N PRO A 199 -2.88 -10.38 28.07
CA PRO A 199 -2.93 -11.67 28.75
C PRO A 199 -3.60 -12.69 27.82
N ASP A 200 -2.86 -13.77 27.55
CA ASP A 200 -3.38 -14.94 26.84
C ASP A 200 -4.73 -15.32 27.46
N PRO A 201 -5.84 -15.43 26.70
CA PRO A 201 -7.08 -15.96 27.25
C PRO A 201 -6.75 -17.37 27.73
N SER A 202 -6.54 -17.48 29.05
CA SER A 202 -6.15 -18.70 29.73
C SER A 202 -6.94 -19.87 29.15
N PRO A 203 -6.30 -21.01 28.82
CA PRO A 203 -7.02 -22.16 28.31
C PRO A 203 -8.06 -22.51 29.38
N THR A 204 -9.33 -22.26 29.07
CA THR A 204 -10.44 -22.60 29.95
C THR A 204 -10.26 -24.08 30.23
N LYS A 205 -9.87 -24.41 31.47
CA LYS A 205 -9.66 -25.79 31.90
C LYS A 205 -10.90 -26.56 31.51
N ARG A 206 -10.80 -27.39 30.47
CA ARG A 206 -11.80 -28.39 30.13
C ARG A 206 -11.83 -29.31 31.34
N THR A 207 -12.75 -29.05 32.26
CA THR A 207 -13.05 -29.95 33.36
C THR A 207 -13.65 -31.20 32.73
N CYS A 208 -12.80 -32.14 32.33
CA CYS A 208 -13.19 -33.53 32.18
C CYS A 208 -13.56 -34.03 33.58
N ASN A 209 -14.84 -34.01 33.90
CA ASN A 209 -15.39 -34.77 35.02
C ASN A 209 -16.82 -35.20 34.69
N ALA A 210 -17.14 -36.41 35.17
CA ALA A 210 -18.37 -37.21 35.01
C ALA A 210 -18.43 -38.05 33.72
N HIS A 211 -18.64 -39.37 33.71
CA HIS A 211 -18.81 -40.42 34.73
C HIS A 211 -18.88 -41.76 33.95
N PRO A 212 -18.40 -42.93 34.43
CA PRO A 212 -18.59 -44.18 33.72
C PRO A 212 -19.95 -44.79 34.09
N SER A 213 -20.94 -44.68 33.21
CA SER A 213 -22.17 -45.47 33.34
C SER A 213 -22.15 -46.65 32.38
N SER A 214 -21.69 -47.79 32.86
CA SER A 214 -21.98 -49.09 32.28
C SER A 214 -23.48 -49.38 32.45
N ARG A 215 -24.22 -49.54 31.35
CA ARG A 215 -25.47 -50.30 31.36
C ARG A 215 -25.61 -51.14 30.08
N PRO A 216 -26.22 -52.33 30.20
CA PRO A 216 -26.08 -53.41 29.24
C PRO A 216 -27.07 -53.32 28.08
N THR A 217 -26.68 -54.00 27.01
CA THR A 217 -27.42 -54.37 25.81
C THR A 217 -28.78 -55.04 26.09
N ARG A 218 -29.81 -54.67 25.30
CA ARG A 218 -30.97 -55.53 24.95
C ARG A 218 -31.66 -55.00 23.67
N PRO A 219 -32.48 -55.80 22.96
CA PRO A 219 -32.19 -56.19 21.58
C PRO A 219 -33.21 -55.71 20.54
N HIS A 220 -32.84 -55.90 19.27
CA HIS A 220 -33.64 -55.75 18.04
C HIS A 220 -35.10 -56.25 18.11
N ARG A 221 -36.03 -55.49 17.52
CA ARG A 221 -37.10 -55.98 16.60
C ARG A 221 -37.83 -54.82 15.85
N PRO A 222 -38.69 -55.05 14.83
CA PRO A 222 -38.41 -54.63 13.45
C PRO A 222 -39.43 -53.64 12.82
N THR A 223 -38.95 -53.01 11.74
CA THR A 223 -39.59 -52.36 10.56
C THR A 223 -41.10 -52.06 10.44
N ARG A 224 -41.35 -50.81 9.99
CA ARG A 224 -42.29 -50.30 8.94
C ARG A 224 -43.78 -50.10 9.27
N PRO A 225 -44.56 -49.30 8.48
CA PRO A 225 -44.19 -48.24 7.50
C PRO A 225 -44.99 -46.90 7.66
N LEU A 226 -44.55 -45.88 6.91
CA LEU A 226 -45.22 -44.59 6.65
C LEU A 226 -46.64 -44.73 6.06
N PRO A 227 -47.52 -43.74 6.29
CA PRO A 227 -48.57 -43.38 5.35
C PRO A 227 -48.20 -42.13 4.53
N HIS A 228 -48.33 -42.26 3.22
CA HIS A 228 -48.43 -41.19 2.24
C HIS A 228 -49.74 -40.41 2.40
N HIS A 229 -49.68 -39.08 2.26
CA HIS A 229 -50.68 -38.17 1.66
C HIS A 229 -50.03 -36.77 1.69
N GLY A 230 -50.03 -35.91 0.68
CA GLY A 230 -50.63 -35.85 -0.65
C GLY A 230 -49.98 -34.67 -1.39
N ALA A 231 -50.21 -34.61 -2.69
CA ALA A 231 -49.49 -33.89 -3.73
C ALA A 231 -49.60 -32.33 -3.67
N PRO A 232 -48.88 -31.61 -4.55
CA PRO A 232 -48.61 -30.18 -4.47
C PRO A 232 -49.68 -29.35 -5.20
N ASP A 233 -49.96 -28.14 -4.71
CA ASP A 233 -50.77 -27.19 -5.49
C ASP A 233 -49.90 -26.27 -6.35
N ARG A 234 -50.31 -26.21 -7.61
CA ARG A 234 -49.73 -25.45 -8.72
C ARG A 234 -50.50 -24.13 -8.85
N SER A 235 -49.90 -23.23 -9.63
CA SER A 235 -50.51 -22.05 -10.28
C SER A 235 -50.66 -20.84 -9.35
N VAL A 236 -50.27 -19.62 -9.76
CA VAL A 236 -50.75 -18.89 -10.94
C VAL A 236 -49.73 -17.83 -11.42
N ARG A 237 -49.46 -17.86 -12.74
CA ARG A 237 -49.25 -16.79 -13.75
C ARG A 237 -48.65 -15.44 -13.31
N ALA A 238 -47.53 -14.97 -13.89
CA ALA A 238 -47.30 -14.47 -15.26
C ALA A 238 -47.92 -13.09 -15.59
N ARG A 239 -47.05 -12.08 -15.83
CA ARG A 239 -47.06 -10.97 -16.82
C ARG A 239 -46.09 -9.88 -16.33
N ALA A 240 -45.02 -9.51 -17.05
CA ALA A 240 -44.92 -8.81 -18.34
C ALA A 240 -45.30 -7.32 -18.25
N GLU A 241 -44.29 -6.44 -18.45
CA GLU A 241 -44.28 -5.06 -19.04
C GLU A 241 -43.02 -4.34 -18.52
N ASN A 242 -41.97 -4.01 -19.29
CA ASN A 242 -41.76 -3.25 -20.53
C ASN A 242 -41.97 -1.72 -20.42
N ARG A 243 -40.97 -0.96 -20.93
CA ARG A 243 -40.88 0.50 -21.21
C ARG A 243 -40.55 1.38 -19.98
N ARG A 244 -39.63 2.34 -20.01
CA ARG A 244 -38.93 3.11 -21.05
C ARG A 244 -37.50 3.43 -20.60
#